data_AF-A0A947BU14-F1
#
_entry.id   AF-A0A947BU14-F1
#
_cell.length_a   1.000
_cell.length_b   1.000
_cell.length_c   1.000
_cell.angle_alpha   90.00
_cell.angle_beta   90.00
_cell.angle_gamma   90.00
#
_symmetry.space_group_name_H-M   'P 1'
#
loop_
_entity.id
_entity.type
_entity.pdbx_description
1 polymer ?
#
loop_
_entity_poly.entity_id
_entity_poly.type
_entity_poly.pdbx_seq_one_letter_code
_entity_poly.pdbx_strand_id
1 'polypeptide(L)'
;MIKLDPYINVDPGTMGPFQHGEVYVTDDGAETDLDLGHYERFVGIRCSQRSNYTTGRIYESVIAKERRGDYLGATVQVIPH
;
A
#
# COMPACT_ATOMS: atom_id res chain seq x y z
N MET A 1 3.98 -3.97 12.51
CA MET A 1 3.87 -5.08 11.54
C MET A 1 3.75 -4.48 10.15
N ILE A 2 4.16 -5.18 9.09
CA ILE A 2 4.04 -4.70 7.69
C ILE A 2 3.26 -5.73 6.89
N LYS A 3 2.22 -5.27 6.19
CA LYS A 3 1.47 -6.01 5.17
C LYS A 3 1.93 -5.55 3.79
N LEU A 4 2.26 -6.51 2.93
CA LEU A 4 2.58 -6.29 1.53
C LEU A 4 1.51 -6.95 0.68
N ASP A 5 0.71 -6.15 -0.01
CA ASP A 5 -0.40 -6.61 -0.82
C ASP A 5 -0.03 -6.65 -2.31
N PRO A 6 -0.21 -7.79 -3.00
CA PRO A 6 0.24 -7.94 -4.37
C PRO A 6 -0.67 -7.26 -5.41
N TYR A 7 -1.82 -6.73 -5.01
CA TYR A 7 -2.79 -6.11 -5.94
C TYR A 7 -2.34 -4.73 -6.46
N ILE A 8 -2.86 -4.37 -7.63
CA ILE A 8 -2.45 -3.15 -8.37
C ILE A 8 -3.17 -1.88 -7.89
N ASN A 9 -4.26 -2.00 -7.14
CA ASN A 9 -4.93 -0.85 -6.55
C ASN A 9 -3.96 -0.13 -5.58
N VAL A 10 -3.91 1.20 -5.65
CA VAL A 10 -3.03 2.01 -4.78
C VAL A 10 -3.43 1.87 -3.32
N ASP A 11 -4.74 1.81 -3.08
CA ASP A 11 -5.41 1.54 -1.81
C ASP A 11 -6.65 0.65 -2.07
N PRO A 12 -7.22 0.02 -1.05
CA PRO A 12 -8.41 -0.82 -1.21
C PRO A 12 -9.71 -0.02 -1.34
N GLY A 13 -9.70 1.32 -1.26
CA GLY A 13 -10.91 2.16 -1.29
C GLY A 13 -11.72 2.06 -2.60
N THR A 14 -11.08 1.57 -3.66
CA THR A 14 -11.73 1.29 -4.96
C THR A 14 -12.26 -0.14 -5.11
N MET A 15 -12.01 -1.03 -4.15
CA MET A 15 -12.51 -2.40 -4.16
C MET A 15 -13.92 -2.47 -3.56
N GLY A 16 -14.80 -3.28 -4.16
CA GLY A 16 -16.14 -3.49 -3.61
C GLY A 16 -16.09 -4.26 -2.28
N PRO A 17 -16.57 -3.69 -1.15
CA PRO A 17 -16.37 -4.29 0.17
C PRO A 17 -17.12 -5.61 0.37
N PHE A 18 -18.22 -5.82 -0.35
CA PHE A 18 -18.98 -7.08 -0.32
C PHE A 18 -18.26 -8.24 -1.01
N GLN A 19 -17.27 -7.95 -1.86
CA GLN A 19 -16.52 -8.96 -2.62
C GLN A 19 -15.11 -9.16 -2.07
N HIS A 20 -14.49 -8.09 -1.56
CA HIS A 20 -13.08 -8.09 -1.17
C HIS A 20 -12.85 -7.89 0.34
N GLY A 21 -13.93 -7.75 1.12
CA GLY A 21 -13.85 -7.46 2.54
C GLY A 21 -13.88 -5.96 2.84
N GLU A 22 -13.98 -5.62 4.12
CA GLU A 22 -14.00 -4.23 4.57
C GLU A 22 -12.67 -3.52 4.31
N VAL A 23 -12.74 -2.19 4.23
CA VAL A 23 -11.55 -1.33 4.30
C VAL A 23 -11.31 -0.99 5.76
N TYR A 24 -10.10 -1.22 6.25
CA TYR A 24 -9.69 -0.83 7.60
C TYR A 24 -9.10 0.58 7.59
N VAL A 25 -9.58 1.43 8.50
CA VAL A 25 -9.08 2.81 8.65
C VAL A 25 -8.23 2.90 9.91
N THR A 26 -6.96 3.24 9.76
CA THR A 26 -6.02 3.43 10.89
C THR A 26 -6.23 4.79 11.58
N ASP A 27 -5.69 4.95 12.80
CA ASP A 27 -5.75 6.21 13.58
C ASP A 27 -5.23 7.44 12.82
N ASP A 28 -4.27 7.25 11.90
CA ASP A 28 -3.70 8.31 11.05
C ASP A 28 -4.50 8.55 9.75
N GLY A 29 -5.68 7.93 9.62
CA GLY A 29 -6.62 8.15 8.53
C GLY A 29 -6.31 7.41 7.23
N ALA A 30 -5.44 6.38 7.27
CA ALA A 30 -5.15 5.60 6.07
C ALA A 30 -6.20 4.52 5.85
N GLU A 31 -6.71 4.43 4.62
CA GLU A 31 -7.50 3.30 4.14
C GLU A 31 -6.56 2.14 3.78
N THR A 32 -6.78 0.99 4.40
CA THR A 32 -5.87 -0.16 4.35
C THR A 32 -6.64 -1.48 4.28
N ASP A 33 -5.92 -2.56 3.98
CA ASP A 33 -6.49 -3.90 3.98
C ASP A 33 -6.99 -4.31 5.37
N LEU A 34 -8.07 -5.10 5.41
CA LEU A 34 -8.71 -5.59 6.63
C LEU A 34 -7.76 -6.30 7.61
N ASP A 35 -6.66 -6.88 7.10
CA ASP A 35 -5.68 -7.59 7.92
C ASP A 35 -4.97 -6.69 8.93
N LEU A 36 -4.86 -5.38 8.69
CA LEU A 36 -4.31 -4.49 9.71
C LEU A 36 -5.18 -4.45 10.97
N GLY A 37 -6.51 -4.49 10.82
CA GLY A 37 -7.42 -4.60 11.95
C GLY A 37 -7.23 -5.90 12.73
N HIS A 38 -6.89 -7.01 12.06
CA HIS A 38 -6.49 -8.24 12.75
C HIS A 38 -5.21 -8.04 13.55
N TYR A 39 -4.19 -7.40 12.98
CA TYR A 39 -2.92 -7.21 13.67
C TYR A 39 -3.07 -6.36 14.93
N GLU A 40 -3.85 -5.28 14.87
CA GLU A 40 -4.11 -4.46 16.05
C GLU A 40 -4.88 -5.23 17.13
N ARG A 41 -5.94 -5.97 16.74
CA ARG A 41 -6.78 -6.73 17.69
C ARG A 41 -6.05 -7.89 18.36
N PHE A 42 -5.24 -8.65 17.60
CA PHE A 42 -4.59 -9.86 18.12
C PHE A 42 -3.24 -9.60 18.78
N VAL A 43 -2.49 -8.60 18.31
CA VAL A 43 -1.11 -8.33 18.77
C VAL A 43 -1.04 -7.08 19.65
N GLY A 44 -2.08 -6.24 19.68
CA GLY A 44 -2.13 -5.04 20.52
C GLY A 44 -1.17 -3.93 20.07
N ILE A 45 -0.75 -3.94 18.81
CA ILE A 45 0.08 -2.89 18.22
C ILE A 45 -0.79 -1.82 17.56
N ARG A 46 -0.26 -0.60 17.42
CA ARG A 46 -0.85 0.41 16.53
C ARG A 46 -0.20 0.34 15.15
N CYS A 47 -1.03 0.21 14.15
CA CYS A 47 -0.70 0.28 12.75
C CYS A 47 -0.95 1.71 12.22
N SER A 48 -0.44 1.97 11.03
CA SER A 48 -0.46 3.29 10.39
C SER A 48 -0.40 3.12 8.88
N GLN A 49 -0.43 4.21 8.12
CA GLN A 49 -0.22 4.21 6.67
C GLN A 49 1.09 3.53 6.23
N ARG A 50 2.09 3.44 7.13
CA ARG A 50 3.38 2.76 6.89
C ARG A 50 3.34 1.26 7.17
N SER A 51 2.20 0.74 7.60
CA SER A 51 1.99 -0.68 7.89
C SER A 51 1.40 -1.45 6.71
N ASN A 52 0.95 -0.76 5.65
CA ASN A 52 0.41 -1.37 4.43
C ASN A 52 1.06 -0.77 3.17
N TYR A 53 1.55 -1.66 2.29
CA TYR A 53 2.06 -1.31 0.98
C TYR A 53 1.46 -2.23 -0.07
N THR A 54 1.04 -1.67 -1.19
CA THR A 54 0.46 -2.37 -2.33
C THR A 54 1.41 -2.32 -3.51
N THR A 55 1.31 -3.27 -4.45
CA THR A 55 2.00 -3.18 -5.74
C THR A 55 1.67 -1.85 -6.43
N GLY A 56 0.39 -1.45 -6.42
CA GLY A 56 -0.07 -0.19 -6.98
C GLY A 56 0.69 1.03 -6.47
N ARG A 57 0.80 1.17 -5.15
CA ARG A 57 1.48 2.28 -4.49
C ARG A 57 2.98 2.32 -4.78
N ILE A 58 3.61 1.15 -4.85
CA ILE A 58 5.04 1.04 -5.20
C ILE A 58 5.26 1.50 -6.65
N TYR A 59 4.49 0.96 -7.60
CA TYR A 59 4.60 1.32 -9.01
C TYR A 59 4.27 2.79 -9.27
N GLU A 60 3.23 3.33 -8.63
CA GLU A 60 2.90 4.75 -8.70
C GLU A 60 4.09 5.62 -8.26
N SER A 61 4.73 5.29 -7.13
CA SER A 61 5.90 6.00 -6.62
C SER A 61 7.08 5.94 -7.59
N VAL A 62 7.37 4.75 -8.13
CA VAL A 62 8.47 4.54 -9.08
C VAL A 62 8.22 5.32 -10.37
N ILE A 63 7.02 5.25 -10.94
CA ILE A 63 6.67 5.97 -12.16
C ILE A 63 6.70 7.48 -11.93
N ALA A 64 6.19 7.96 -10.80
CA ALA A 64 6.22 9.40 -10.47
C ALA A 64 7.65 9.94 -10.34
N LYS A 65 8.57 9.18 -9.72
CA LYS A 65 10.01 9.51 -9.66
C LYS A 65 10.63 9.55 -11.04
N GLU A 66 10.29 8.58 -11.89
CA GLU A 66 10.79 8.51 -13.26
C GLU A 66 10.35 9.72 -14.09
N ARG A 67 9.06 10.08 -14.04
CA ARG A 67 8.53 11.26 -14.75
C ARG A 67 9.10 12.60 -14.26
N ARG A 68 9.53 12.69 -13.00
CA ARG A 68 10.25 13.88 -12.47
C ARG A 68 11.71 13.94 -12.89
N GLY A 69 12.27 12.86 -13.44
CA GLY A 69 13.67 12.75 -13.80
C GLY A 69 14.59 12.30 -12.65
N ASP A 70 14.04 11.75 -11.56
CA ASP A 70 14.81 11.34 -10.38
C ASP A 70 15.79 10.18 -10.69
N TYR A 71 15.55 9.41 -11.77
CA TYR A 71 16.47 8.37 -12.26
C TYR A 71 17.45 8.85 -13.34
N LEU A 72 17.58 10.17 -13.54
CA LEU A 72 18.62 10.79 -14.38
C LEU A 72 18.67 10.26 -15.83
N GLY A 73 17.52 9.89 -16.40
CA GLY A 73 17.40 9.35 -17.75
C GLY A 73 17.80 7.87 -17.91
N ALA A 74 18.08 7.16 -16.81
CA ALA A 74 18.32 5.72 -16.85
C ALA A 74 17.04 4.92 -17.10
N THR A 75 17.19 3.71 -17.66
CA THR A 75 16.10 2.75 -17.80
C THR A 75 15.62 2.29 -16.43
N VAL A 76 14.35 2.50 -16.11
CA VAL A 76 13.73 2.00 -14.88
C VAL A 76 13.30 0.54 -15.06
N GLN A 77 13.64 -0.31 -14.10
CA GLN A 77 13.49 -1.77 -14.15
C GLN A 77 13.07 -2.30 -12.78
N VAL A 78 12.31 -3.40 -12.73
CA VAL A 78 11.85 -4.06 -11.49
C VAL A 78 13.00 -4.41 -10.53
N ILE A 79 14.16 -4.75 -11.06
CA ILE A 79 15.42 -4.85 -10.32
C ILE A 79 16.43 -4.04 -11.13
N PRO A 80 17.16 -3.07 -10.52
CA PRO A 80 17.32 -2.83 -9.09
C PRO A 80 16.50 -1.66 -8.50
N HIS A 81 15.58 -1.05 -9.25
CA HIS A 81 14.84 0.14 -8.82
C HIS A 81 13.69 -0.22 -7.88
#